data_AF-A0A961HRN1-F1
#
_entry.id   AF-A0A961HRN1-F1
#
_cell.length_a   1.000
_cell.length_b   1.000
_cell.length_c   1.000
_cell.angle_alpha   90.00
_cell.angle_beta   90.00
_cell.angle_gamma   90.00
#
_symmetry.space_group_name_H-M   'P 1'
#
loop_
_entity.id
_entity.type
_entity.pdbx_description
1 polymer ?
#
loop_
_entity_poly.entity_id
_entity_poly.type
_entity_poly.pdbx_seq_one_letter_code
_entity_poly.pdbx_strand_id
1 'polypeptide(L)'
;MSNRYVALAVAALLLGALTFKTIQSFYVWYQSYEQTCTNRDVLGWDGNLRFTSVLEYNRDIREGRLAHPIVDILQSPTWPPFRKVLSLGVALAGNPSPVADTLISTFFSILLIIALPLCGWVLLRKEEGLWSGAAAGLILLTMREFPIYSFAAMLETQGMFFFLLASAAYYLNRDAGFASGPRSRLLPWILFISFFGLYMTKYPYGVLFLMSIGLIEGLSYFRRFLRLLKEN
;
A
#
# COMPACT_ATOMS: atom_id res chain seq x y z
N MET A 1 17.47 -22.69 -24.49
CA MET A 1 17.49 -22.93 -23.03
C MET A 1 18.47 -22.02 -22.29
N SER A 2 19.67 -21.70 -22.82
CA SER A 2 20.68 -20.82 -22.18
C SER A 2 20.17 -19.42 -21.75
N ASN A 3 19.38 -18.73 -22.58
CA ASN A 3 18.91 -17.35 -22.29
C ASN A 3 18.03 -17.20 -21.04
N ARG A 4 17.26 -18.24 -20.65
CA ARG A 4 16.37 -18.17 -19.49
C ARG A 4 17.14 -18.22 -18.17
N TYR A 5 18.21 -19.01 -18.10
CA TYR A 5 19.05 -19.11 -16.90
C TYR A 5 19.86 -17.82 -16.69
N VAL A 6 20.35 -17.21 -17.77
CA VAL A 6 21.03 -15.90 -17.72
C VAL A 6 20.05 -14.82 -17.25
N ALA A 7 18.84 -14.77 -17.80
CA ALA A 7 17.82 -13.79 -17.38
C ALA A 7 17.43 -13.97 -15.89
N LEU A 8 17.29 -15.20 -15.42
CA LEU A 8 17.02 -15.49 -14.01
C LEU A 8 18.19 -15.10 -13.09
N ALA A 9 19.43 -15.36 -13.51
CA ALA A 9 20.62 -14.98 -12.75
C ALA A 9 20.76 -13.45 -12.66
N VAL A 10 20.54 -12.73 -13.76
CA VAL A 10 20.55 -11.26 -13.78
C VAL A 10 19.42 -10.69 -12.92
N ALA A 11 18.21 -11.24 -13.01
CA ALA A 11 17.09 -10.81 -12.16
C ALA A 11 17.37 -11.04 -10.67
N ALA A 12 17.97 -12.18 -10.30
CA ALA A 12 18.36 -12.47 -8.93
C ALA A 12 19.45 -11.52 -8.40
N LEU A 13 20.46 -11.21 -9.21
CA LEU A 13 21.51 -10.24 -8.85
C LEU A 13 20.94 -8.82 -8.70
N LEU A 14 20.05 -8.40 -9.60
CA LEU A 14 19.38 -7.11 -9.49
C LEU A 14 18.50 -7.04 -8.24
N LEU A 15 17.70 -8.08 -7.97
CA LEU A 15 16.89 -8.17 -6.75
C LEU A 15 17.77 -8.11 -5.48
N GLY A 16 18.91 -8.82 -5.47
CA GLY A 16 19.88 -8.79 -4.38
C GLY A 16 20.47 -7.40 -4.15
N ALA A 17 20.92 -6.74 -5.22
CA ALA A 17 21.46 -5.37 -5.16
C ALA A 17 20.41 -4.36 -4.68
N LEU A 18 19.14 -4.52 -5.10
CA LEU A 18 18.03 -3.67 -4.66
C LEU A 18 17.67 -3.89 -3.20
N THR A 19 17.64 -5.14 -2.76
CA THR A 19 17.38 -5.49 -1.37
C THR A 19 18.48 -4.88 -0.49
N PHE A 20 19.75 -5.02 -0.89
CA PHE A 20 20.87 -4.40 -0.19
C PHE A 20 20.76 -2.86 -0.14
N LYS A 21 20.44 -2.20 -1.26
CA LYS A 21 20.25 -0.74 -1.29
C LYS A 21 19.09 -0.27 -0.43
N THR A 22 17.99 -1.03 -0.40
CA THR A 22 16.84 -0.75 0.47
C THR A 22 17.27 -0.82 1.92
N ILE A 23 17.90 -1.93 2.33
CA ILE A 23 18.41 -2.11 3.70
C ILE A 23 19.39 -0.99 4.08
N GLN A 24 20.33 -0.65 3.18
CA GLN A 24 21.26 0.44 3.39
C GLN A 24 20.52 1.77 3.59
N SER A 25 19.49 2.05 2.80
CA SER A 25 18.69 3.28 2.91
C SER A 25 17.95 3.36 4.25
N PHE A 26 17.31 2.26 4.68
CA PHE A 26 16.68 2.16 6.00
C PHE A 26 17.69 2.31 7.13
N TYR A 27 18.89 1.73 7.00
CA TYR A 27 19.95 1.88 7.99
C TYR A 27 20.44 3.32 8.11
N VAL A 28 20.70 4.01 6.99
CA VAL A 28 21.12 5.42 6.98
C VAL A 28 20.04 6.30 7.62
N TRP A 29 18.77 6.07 7.30
CA TRP A 29 17.67 6.81 7.92
C TRP A 29 17.48 6.52 9.39
N TYR A 30 17.67 5.27 9.82
CA TYR A 30 17.68 4.91 11.24
C TYR A 30 18.78 5.65 12.00
N GLN A 31 20.00 5.68 11.46
CA GLN A 31 21.10 6.45 12.04
C GLN A 31 20.79 7.94 12.10
N SER A 32 20.23 8.50 11.01
CA SER A 32 19.80 9.90 10.97
C SER A 32 18.71 10.21 11.99
N TYR A 33 17.75 9.29 12.19
CA TYR A 33 16.69 9.40 13.18
C TYR A 33 17.27 9.44 14.60
N GLU A 34 18.16 8.50 14.92
CA GLU A 34 18.83 8.44 16.23
C GLU A 34 19.66 9.70 16.54
N GLN A 35 20.30 10.29 15.53
CA GLN A 35 21.19 11.45 15.69
C GLN A 35 20.46 12.81 15.67
N THR A 36 19.36 12.92 14.92
CA THR A 36 18.68 14.21 14.66
C THR A 36 17.42 14.39 15.51
N CYS A 37 16.75 13.29 15.87
CA CYS A 37 15.48 13.35 16.59
C CYS A 37 15.73 13.37 18.10
N THR A 38 15.84 14.58 18.66
CA THR A 38 16.02 14.80 20.10
C THR A 38 14.80 14.45 20.93
N ASN A 39 13.60 14.54 20.34
CA ASN A 39 12.34 14.21 21.00
C ASN A 39 11.63 13.05 20.26
N ARG A 40 11.63 11.87 20.88
CA ARG A 40 11.01 10.65 20.34
C ARG A 40 9.54 10.50 20.74
N ASP A 41 9.06 11.41 21.60
CA ASP A 41 7.70 11.40 22.14
C ASP A 41 6.73 12.24 21.30
N VAL A 42 7.20 12.81 20.20
CA VAL A 42 6.40 13.64 19.29
C VAL A 42 6.57 13.13 17.86
N LEU A 43 5.46 12.85 17.20
CA LEU A 43 5.46 12.53 15.77
C LEU A 43 5.55 13.82 14.93
N GLY A 44 5.90 13.69 13.66
CA GLY A 44 5.74 14.79 12.71
C GLY A 44 4.29 15.28 12.65
N TRP A 45 4.08 16.50 12.15
CA TRP A 45 2.78 17.20 12.14
C TRP A 45 1.57 16.28 11.90
N ASP A 46 1.59 15.54 10.80
CA ASP A 46 0.47 14.69 10.39
C ASP A 46 0.27 13.46 11.30
N GLY A 47 1.35 12.73 11.59
CA GLY A 47 1.32 11.60 12.51
C GLY A 47 0.84 12.02 13.92
N ASN A 48 1.25 13.19 14.37
CA ASN A 48 0.91 13.71 15.70
C ASN A 48 -0.59 14.02 15.83
N LEU A 49 -1.18 14.70 14.84
CA LEU A 49 -2.62 15.01 14.84
C LEU A 49 -3.51 13.76 14.88
N ARG A 50 -3.08 12.70 14.18
CA ARG A 50 -3.77 11.41 14.25
C ARG A 50 -3.60 10.74 15.61
N PHE A 51 -2.39 10.76 16.14
CA PHE A 51 -2.06 10.12 17.41
C PHE A 51 -2.78 10.79 18.59
N THR A 52 -2.90 12.13 18.61
CA THR A 52 -3.69 12.83 19.64
C THR A 52 -5.16 12.43 19.62
N SER A 53 -5.77 12.27 18.44
CA SER A 53 -7.14 11.74 18.32
C SER A 53 -7.25 10.33 18.92
N VAL A 54 -6.24 9.48 18.71
CA VAL A 54 -6.20 8.11 19.26
C VAL A 54 -6.05 8.12 20.79
N LEU A 55 -5.30 9.06 21.36
CA LEU A 55 -5.21 9.25 22.80
C LEU A 55 -6.57 9.60 23.41
N GLU A 56 -7.31 10.51 22.76
CA GLU A 56 -8.67 10.89 23.16
C GLU A 56 -9.62 9.69 23.08
N TYR A 57 -9.56 8.90 22.01
CA TYR A 57 -10.36 7.68 21.87
C TYR A 57 -10.03 6.65 22.96
N ASN A 58 -8.74 6.42 23.24
CA ASN A 58 -8.31 5.49 24.28
C ASN A 58 -8.79 5.95 25.67
N ARG A 59 -8.72 7.26 25.96
CA ARG A 59 -9.28 7.84 27.19
C ARG A 59 -10.79 7.62 27.26
N ASP A 60 -11.52 8.00 26.22
CA ASP A 60 -12.99 7.91 26.21
C ASP A 60 -13.48 6.46 26.31
N ILE A 61 -12.78 5.50 25.70
CA ILE A 61 -13.07 4.06 25.85
C ILE A 61 -12.84 3.60 27.29
N ARG A 62 -11.72 3.99 27.92
CA ARG A 62 -11.41 3.66 29.31
C ARG A 62 -12.40 4.29 30.30
N GLU A 63 -12.96 5.45 29.96
CA GLU A 63 -13.99 6.14 30.74
C GLU A 63 -15.43 5.69 30.40
N GLY A 64 -15.60 4.69 29.51
CA GLY A 64 -16.91 4.13 29.15
C GLY A 64 -17.73 4.97 28.16
N ARG A 65 -17.15 6.05 27.61
CA ARG A 65 -17.79 6.94 26.63
C ARG A 65 -17.52 6.46 25.18
N LEU A 66 -18.15 5.36 24.78
CA LEU A 66 -17.91 4.75 23.46
C LEU A 66 -18.53 5.51 22.28
N ALA A 67 -19.57 6.32 22.50
CA ALA A 67 -20.27 7.01 21.43
C ALA A 67 -19.38 8.01 20.68
N HIS A 68 -18.55 8.75 21.43
CA HIS A 68 -17.67 9.78 20.88
C HIS A 68 -16.65 9.22 19.86
N PRO A 69 -15.81 8.21 20.19
CA PRO A 69 -14.86 7.65 19.23
C PRO A 69 -15.55 6.98 18.03
N ILE A 70 -16.73 6.37 18.20
CA ILE A 70 -17.47 5.77 17.08
C ILE A 70 -17.93 6.86 16.10
N VAL A 71 -18.54 7.93 16.61
CA VAL A 71 -19.04 9.03 15.78
C VAL A 71 -17.88 9.72 15.07
N ASP A 72 -16.78 10.00 15.76
CA ASP A 72 -15.62 10.67 15.16
C ASP A 72 -14.95 9.82 14.06
N ILE A 73 -14.86 8.50 14.26
CA ILE A 73 -14.34 7.57 13.25
C ILE A 73 -15.20 7.59 11.99
N LEU A 74 -16.53 7.72 12.14
CA LEU A 74 -17.48 7.80 11.03
C LEU A 74 -17.50 9.18 10.35
N GLN A 75 -17.26 10.25 11.11
CA GLN A 75 -17.33 11.62 10.61
C GLN A 75 -16.01 12.12 10.01
N SER A 76 -14.86 11.55 10.40
CA SER A 76 -13.51 12.01 10.01
C SER A 76 -13.30 12.03 8.49
N PRO A 77 -13.46 13.19 7.81
CA PRO A 77 -13.42 13.25 6.35
C PRO A 77 -11.98 13.38 5.85
N THR A 78 -11.07 13.90 6.67
CA THR A 78 -9.70 14.25 6.28
C THR A 78 -8.72 13.08 6.44
N TRP A 79 -9.00 12.16 7.36
CA TRP A 79 -8.16 11.00 7.67
C TRP A 79 -9.05 9.78 7.83
N PRO A 80 -9.14 8.91 6.82
CA PRO A 80 -10.09 7.81 6.87
C PRO A 80 -9.70 6.77 7.94
N PRO A 81 -10.68 6.01 8.43
CA PRO A 81 -10.67 5.46 9.79
C PRO A 81 -9.64 4.35 10.00
N PHE A 82 -9.17 3.69 8.94
CA PHE A 82 -8.42 2.45 9.07
C PHE A 82 -7.12 2.62 9.88
N ARG A 83 -6.36 3.70 9.61
CA ARG A 83 -5.14 3.98 10.38
C ARG A 83 -5.42 4.23 11.85
N LYS A 84 -6.44 5.04 12.17
CA LYS A 84 -6.82 5.36 13.54
C LYS A 84 -7.25 4.11 14.30
N VAL A 85 -7.98 3.20 13.66
CA VAL A 85 -8.40 1.92 14.24
C VAL A 85 -7.18 1.05 14.56
N LEU A 86 -6.20 0.95 13.65
CA LEU A 86 -4.96 0.20 13.91
C LEU A 86 -4.16 0.80 15.07
N SER A 87 -3.98 2.12 15.06
CA SER A 87 -3.30 2.87 16.12
C SER A 87 -3.98 2.69 17.47
N LEU A 88 -5.33 2.72 17.50
CA LEU A 88 -6.11 2.48 18.70
C LEU A 88 -5.94 1.04 19.20
N GLY A 89 -5.91 0.05 18.31
CA GLY A 89 -5.62 -1.34 18.67
C GLY A 89 -4.25 -1.48 19.35
N VAL A 90 -3.22 -0.82 18.82
CA VAL A 90 -1.88 -0.78 19.45
C VAL A 90 -1.93 -0.07 20.81
N ALA A 91 -2.64 1.06 20.91
CA ALA A 91 -2.78 1.83 22.15
C ALA A 91 -3.59 1.11 23.24
N LEU A 92 -4.53 0.24 22.87
CA LEU A 92 -5.31 -0.57 23.82
C LEU A 92 -4.54 -1.82 24.28
N ALA A 93 -3.70 -2.40 23.41
CA ALA A 93 -2.89 -3.56 23.73
C ALA A 93 -1.70 -3.25 24.68
N GLY A 94 -1.31 -1.97 24.77
CA GLY A 94 -0.20 -1.53 25.61
C GLY A 94 -0.38 -0.11 26.12
N ASN A 95 0.74 0.58 26.35
CA ASN A 95 0.71 2.02 26.59
C ASN A 95 0.80 2.77 25.27
N PRO A 96 0.01 3.85 25.07
CA PRO A 96 0.08 4.62 23.85
C PRO A 96 1.47 5.23 23.72
N SER A 97 2.17 4.89 22.63
CA SER A 97 3.50 5.39 22.32
C SER A 97 3.57 5.85 20.86
N PRO A 98 4.08 7.08 20.62
CA PRO A 98 4.43 7.58 19.28
C PRO A 98 5.30 6.59 18.50
N VAL A 99 6.30 6.01 19.16
CA VAL A 99 7.22 5.05 18.54
C VAL A 99 6.47 3.78 18.12
N ALA A 100 5.58 3.27 18.97
CA ALA A 100 4.75 2.11 18.61
C ALA A 100 3.83 2.40 17.41
N ASP A 101 3.39 3.65 17.23
CA ASP A 101 2.57 4.03 16.08
C ASP A 101 3.36 4.03 14.76
N THR A 102 4.67 4.36 14.78
CA THR A 102 5.53 4.28 13.59
C THR A 102 5.70 2.84 13.09
N LEU A 103 5.60 1.84 13.99
CA LEU A 103 5.67 0.42 13.62
C LEU A 103 4.57 0.00 12.65
N ILE A 104 3.40 0.61 12.70
CA ILE A 104 2.32 0.34 11.74
C ILE A 104 2.76 0.73 10.33
N SER A 105 3.38 1.91 10.18
CA SER A 105 3.86 2.40 8.88
C SER A 105 5.02 1.55 8.38
N THR A 106 5.91 1.12 9.29
CA THR A 106 7.02 0.21 9.01
C THR A 106 6.53 -1.18 8.59
N PHE A 107 5.50 -1.71 9.23
CA PHE A 107 4.86 -2.97 8.85
C PHE A 107 4.32 -2.92 7.41
N PHE A 108 3.59 -1.87 7.03
CA PHE A 108 3.13 -1.70 5.66
C PHE A 108 4.27 -1.51 4.65
N SER A 109 5.36 -0.86 5.03
CA SER A 109 6.56 -0.77 4.19
C SER A 109 7.19 -2.13 3.94
N ILE A 110 7.31 -2.99 4.96
CA ILE A 110 7.81 -4.37 4.80
C ILE A 110 6.85 -5.17 3.91
N LEU A 111 5.54 -5.06 4.14
CA LEU A 111 4.55 -5.69 3.28
C LEU A 111 4.66 -5.22 1.83
N LEU A 112 4.91 -3.93 1.59
CA LEU A 112 5.11 -3.39 0.24
C LEU A 112 6.39 -3.94 -0.41
N ILE A 113 7.50 -3.99 0.33
CA ILE A 113 8.78 -4.56 -0.14
C ILE A 113 8.60 -6.03 -0.56
N ILE A 114 7.74 -6.78 0.12
CA ILE A 114 7.45 -8.19 -0.21
C ILE A 114 6.40 -8.29 -1.33
N ALA A 115 5.32 -7.53 -1.25
CA ALA A 115 4.20 -7.60 -2.18
C ALA A 115 4.59 -7.14 -3.59
N LEU A 116 5.44 -6.13 -3.70
CA LEU A 116 5.86 -5.58 -4.98
C LEU A 116 6.56 -6.61 -5.90
N PRO A 117 7.61 -7.34 -5.47
CA PRO A 117 8.21 -8.38 -6.28
C PRO A 117 7.28 -9.58 -6.49
N LEU A 118 6.37 -9.90 -5.55
CA LEU A 118 5.39 -10.98 -5.74
C LEU A 118 4.35 -10.63 -6.81
N CYS A 119 3.75 -9.45 -6.73
CA CYS A 119 2.82 -8.93 -7.74
C CYS A 119 3.52 -8.81 -9.09
N GLY A 120 4.74 -8.26 -9.10
CA GLY A 120 5.62 -8.26 -10.26
C GLY A 120 5.73 -9.66 -10.83
N TRP A 121 6.28 -10.62 -10.09
CA TRP A 121 6.46 -12.00 -10.52
C TRP A 121 5.19 -12.65 -11.11
N VAL A 122 4.02 -12.47 -10.48
CA VAL A 122 2.75 -13.00 -10.98
C VAL A 122 2.39 -12.39 -12.34
N LEU A 123 2.56 -11.08 -12.50
CA LEU A 123 2.33 -10.37 -13.76
C LEU A 123 3.38 -10.74 -14.82
N LEU A 124 4.64 -10.92 -14.42
CA LEU A 124 5.78 -11.27 -15.28
C LEU A 124 5.73 -12.71 -15.81
N ARG A 125 5.06 -13.64 -15.12
CA ARG A 125 4.79 -14.97 -15.69
C ARG A 125 3.87 -14.90 -16.90
N LYS A 126 3.15 -13.79 -17.06
CA LYS A 126 2.13 -13.59 -18.08
C LYS A 126 2.64 -12.72 -19.23
N GLU A 127 3.33 -11.62 -18.94
CA GLU A 127 3.97 -10.79 -19.96
C GLU A 127 5.45 -11.14 -20.06
N GLU A 128 6.01 -11.31 -21.26
CA GLU A 128 7.45 -11.57 -21.47
C GLU A 128 8.39 -10.46 -20.92
N GLY A 129 7.85 -9.41 -20.30
CA GLY A 129 8.57 -8.26 -19.80
C GLY A 129 9.01 -8.37 -18.34
N LEU A 130 9.84 -9.35 -17.97
CA LEU A 130 10.49 -9.51 -16.63
C LEU A 130 11.03 -8.17 -16.06
N TRP A 131 11.38 -7.27 -16.96
CA TRP A 131 11.98 -5.97 -16.72
C TRP A 131 11.04 -4.90 -16.15
N SER A 132 9.73 -4.92 -16.44
CA SER A 132 8.81 -3.84 -16.03
C SER A 132 8.49 -3.89 -14.54
N GLY A 133 8.22 -5.08 -13.99
CA GLY A 133 8.02 -5.28 -12.55
C GLY A 133 9.30 -5.06 -11.73
N ALA A 134 10.45 -5.50 -12.25
CA ALA A 134 11.75 -5.23 -11.65
C ALA A 134 12.10 -3.73 -11.67
N ALA A 135 11.79 -3.01 -12.76
CA ALA A 135 11.99 -1.57 -12.87
C ALA A 135 11.07 -0.78 -11.94
N ALA A 136 9.79 -1.16 -11.81
CA ALA A 136 8.87 -0.52 -10.87
C ALA A 136 9.33 -0.68 -9.41
N GLY A 137 9.84 -1.86 -9.05
CA GLY A 137 10.46 -2.10 -7.75
C GLY A 137 11.75 -1.33 -7.56
N LEU A 138 12.57 -1.23 -8.60
CA LEU A 138 13.80 -0.45 -8.58
C LEU A 138 13.50 1.04 -8.33
N ILE A 139 12.48 1.61 -8.97
CA ILE A 139 12.06 2.99 -8.75
C ILE A 139 11.58 3.18 -7.31
N LEU A 140 10.67 2.33 -6.83
CA LEU A 140 10.08 2.50 -5.51
C LEU A 140 11.10 2.32 -4.36
N LEU A 141 12.00 1.35 -4.50
CA LEU A 141 13.02 1.04 -3.50
C LEU A 141 14.21 2.02 -3.50
N THR A 142 14.38 2.80 -4.57
CA THR A 142 15.40 3.85 -4.66
C THR A 142 14.88 5.24 -4.31
N MET A 143 13.56 5.40 -4.13
CA MET A 143 12.98 6.66 -3.67
C MET A 143 13.43 6.98 -2.24
N ARG A 144 14.07 8.14 -2.07
CA ARG A 144 14.52 8.65 -0.77
C ARG A 144 13.38 8.77 0.25
N GLU A 145 12.18 9.08 -0.21
CA GLU A 145 11.00 9.30 0.62
C GLU A 145 10.45 8.02 1.25
N PHE A 146 10.69 6.86 0.65
CA PHE A 146 10.08 5.61 1.10
C PHE A 146 10.50 5.20 2.54
N PRO A 147 11.79 5.22 2.91
CA PRO A 147 12.20 5.03 4.30
C PRO A 147 11.65 6.12 5.24
N ILE A 148 11.60 7.38 4.81
CA ILE A 148 11.11 8.51 5.62
C ILE A 148 9.67 8.27 6.06
N TYR A 149 8.82 7.83 5.13
CA TYR A 149 7.42 7.54 5.42
C TYR A 149 7.24 6.42 6.45
N SER A 150 8.19 5.50 6.53
CA SER A 150 8.19 4.40 7.52
C SER A 150 8.44 4.92 8.94
N PHE A 151 9.36 5.87 9.09
CA PHE A 151 9.72 6.46 10.39
C PHE A 151 8.83 7.64 10.81
N ALA A 152 8.08 8.24 9.88
CA ALA A 152 7.24 9.41 10.14
C ALA A 152 5.76 9.09 10.46
N ALA A 153 5.42 7.81 10.70
CA ALA A 153 4.04 7.36 10.96
C ALA A 153 3.04 7.74 9.83
N MET A 154 3.52 7.78 8.59
CA MET A 154 2.78 8.28 7.43
C MET A 154 1.83 7.24 6.81
N LEU A 155 0.70 7.70 6.26
CA LEU A 155 -0.33 6.86 5.62
C LEU A 155 0.08 6.35 4.24
N GLU A 156 1.10 6.97 3.68
CA GLU A 156 1.58 6.79 2.32
C GLU A 156 1.98 5.33 2.07
N THR A 157 2.65 4.68 3.01
CA THR A 157 3.11 3.29 2.87
C THR A 157 1.93 2.31 2.87
N GLN A 158 0.95 2.55 3.74
CA GLN A 158 -0.31 1.81 3.79
C GLN A 158 -1.13 2.00 2.50
N GLY A 159 -1.24 3.23 2.02
CA GLY A 159 -1.93 3.56 0.77
C GLY A 159 -1.26 2.92 -0.45
N MET A 160 0.07 2.99 -0.56
CA MET A 160 0.84 2.36 -1.62
C MET A 160 0.63 0.84 -1.67
N PHE A 161 0.62 0.18 -0.50
CA PHE A 161 0.36 -1.26 -0.40
C PHE A 161 -1.03 -1.64 -0.95
N PHE A 162 -2.08 -0.96 -0.49
CA PHE A 162 -3.44 -1.25 -0.97
C PHE A 162 -3.62 -0.88 -2.45
N PHE A 163 -3.02 0.21 -2.91
CA PHE A 163 -3.04 0.60 -4.32
C PHE A 163 -2.37 -0.45 -5.22
N LEU A 164 -1.21 -0.97 -4.82
CA LEU A 164 -0.51 -2.03 -5.55
C LEU A 164 -1.39 -3.28 -5.68
N LEU A 165 -1.98 -3.74 -4.56
CA LEU A 165 -2.84 -4.92 -4.56
C LEU A 165 -4.11 -4.71 -5.40
N ALA A 166 -4.75 -3.55 -5.27
CA ALA A 166 -5.96 -3.23 -6.03
C ALA A 166 -5.67 -3.19 -7.54
N SER A 167 -4.56 -2.56 -7.93
CA SER A 167 -4.13 -2.47 -9.32
C SER A 167 -3.78 -3.84 -9.91
N ALA A 168 -3.01 -4.65 -9.17
CA ALA A 168 -2.66 -5.99 -9.61
C ALA A 168 -3.89 -6.91 -9.70
N ALA A 169 -4.77 -6.87 -8.71
CA ALA A 169 -6.00 -7.67 -8.70
C ALA A 169 -6.95 -7.25 -9.83
N TYR A 170 -7.11 -5.94 -10.08
CA TYR A 170 -7.91 -5.44 -11.19
C TYR A 170 -7.35 -5.91 -12.55
N TYR A 171 -6.05 -5.76 -12.78
CA TYR A 171 -5.41 -6.23 -14.01
C TYR A 171 -5.61 -7.73 -14.23
N LEU A 172 -5.42 -8.55 -13.19
CA LEU A 172 -5.60 -10.00 -13.27
C LEU A 172 -7.06 -10.39 -13.47
N ASN A 173 -8.01 -9.68 -12.86
CA ASN A 173 -9.44 -9.95 -13.01
C ASN A 173 -9.95 -9.59 -14.42
N ARG A 174 -9.38 -8.55 -15.04
CA ARG A 174 -9.68 -8.16 -16.42
C ARG A 174 -9.16 -9.17 -17.45
N ASP A 175 -8.19 -9.99 -17.07
CA ASP A 175 -7.59 -10.98 -17.95
C ASP A 175 -8.44 -12.26 -18.06
N ALA A 176 -8.83 -12.62 -19.28
CA ALA A 176 -9.69 -13.78 -19.54
C ALA A 176 -9.07 -15.12 -19.07
N GLY A 177 -7.74 -15.24 -19.06
CA GLY A 177 -7.04 -16.43 -18.61
C GLY A 177 -7.11 -16.65 -17.09
N PHE A 178 -7.13 -15.58 -16.30
CA PHE A 178 -7.26 -15.66 -14.84
C PHE A 178 -8.71 -15.66 -14.36
N ALA A 179 -9.61 -14.97 -15.08
CA ALA A 179 -11.04 -14.96 -14.79
C ALA A 179 -11.70 -16.35 -14.92
N SER A 180 -11.13 -17.25 -15.73
CA SER A 180 -11.64 -18.62 -15.95
C SER A 180 -10.92 -19.69 -15.13
N GLY A 181 -9.81 -19.35 -14.46
CA GLY A 181 -9.01 -20.31 -13.68
C GLY A 181 -9.58 -20.60 -12.28
N PRO A 182 -9.06 -21.62 -11.57
CA PRO A 182 -9.52 -22.00 -10.23
C PRO A 182 -9.30 -20.92 -9.16
N ARG A 183 -8.38 -19.96 -9.40
CA ARG A 183 -8.13 -18.80 -8.52
C ARG A 183 -9.02 -17.59 -8.84
N SER A 184 -9.89 -17.66 -9.85
CA SER A 184 -10.79 -16.58 -10.26
C SER A 184 -11.69 -16.08 -9.13
N ARG A 185 -12.13 -16.97 -8.24
CA ARG A 185 -13.05 -16.61 -7.13
C ARG A 185 -12.41 -15.71 -6.07
N LEU A 186 -11.09 -15.73 -5.92
CA LEU A 186 -10.38 -14.93 -4.91
C LEU A 186 -10.07 -13.51 -5.39
N LEU A 187 -9.89 -13.31 -6.70
CA LEU A 187 -9.49 -12.02 -7.28
C LEU A 187 -10.49 -10.90 -6.99
N PRO A 188 -11.83 -11.09 -7.11
CA PRO A 188 -12.81 -10.08 -6.74
C PRO A 188 -12.73 -9.68 -5.26
N TRP A 189 -12.48 -10.65 -4.36
CA TRP A 189 -12.33 -10.38 -2.94
C TRP A 189 -11.04 -9.61 -2.64
N ILE A 190 -9.92 -9.99 -3.27
CA ILE A 190 -8.66 -9.26 -3.15
C ILE A 190 -8.87 -7.83 -3.64
N LEU A 191 -9.50 -7.64 -4.81
CA LEU A 191 -9.80 -6.32 -5.36
C LEU A 191 -10.69 -5.51 -4.42
N PHE A 192 -11.77 -6.11 -3.88
CA PHE A 192 -12.68 -5.44 -2.96
C PHE A 192 -11.96 -5.01 -1.68
N ILE A 193 -11.23 -5.92 -1.02
CA ILE A 193 -10.51 -5.64 0.24
C ILE A 193 -9.43 -4.59 0.02
N SER A 194 -8.66 -4.70 -1.07
CA SER A 194 -7.59 -3.74 -1.36
C SER A 194 -8.13 -2.37 -1.77
N PHE A 195 -9.20 -2.31 -2.55
CA PHE A 195 -9.90 -1.07 -2.86
C PHE A 195 -10.46 -0.41 -1.59
N PHE A 196 -11.18 -1.18 -0.77
CA PHE A 196 -11.75 -0.68 0.47
C PHE A 196 -10.66 -0.21 1.43
N GLY A 197 -9.56 -0.96 1.54
CA GLY A 197 -8.37 -0.57 2.30
C GLY A 197 -7.75 0.72 1.80
N LEU A 198 -7.63 0.91 0.48
CA LEU A 198 -7.14 2.14 -0.12
C LEU A 198 -8.06 3.32 0.20
N TYR A 199 -9.37 3.15 0.03
CA TYR A 199 -10.36 4.18 0.34
C TYR A 199 -10.35 4.55 1.84
N MET A 200 -10.30 3.54 2.72
CA MET A 200 -10.30 3.73 4.17
C MET A 200 -8.94 4.18 4.75
N THR A 201 -7.88 4.20 3.93
CA THR A 201 -6.55 4.73 4.29
C THR A 201 -6.33 6.12 3.71
N LYS A 202 -6.75 6.36 2.47
CA LYS A 202 -6.60 7.64 1.77
C LYS A 202 -7.67 7.76 0.67
N TYR A 203 -8.85 8.23 1.06
CA TYR A 203 -10.04 8.26 0.21
C TYR A 203 -9.84 8.93 -1.16
N PRO A 204 -9.04 10.02 -1.34
CA PRO A 204 -8.87 10.62 -2.66
C PRO A 204 -8.24 9.65 -3.65
N TYR A 205 -7.28 8.82 -3.21
CA TYR A 205 -6.67 7.82 -4.07
C TYR A 205 -7.63 6.67 -4.39
N GLY A 206 -8.51 6.29 -3.45
CA GLY A 206 -9.60 5.35 -3.74
C GLY A 206 -10.53 5.88 -4.82
N VAL A 207 -10.97 7.14 -4.72
CA VAL A 207 -11.84 7.77 -5.73
C VAL A 207 -11.13 7.86 -7.08
N LEU A 208 -9.87 8.33 -7.11
CA LEU A 208 -9.07 8.38 -8.35
C LEU A 208 -8.89 7.00 -8.99
N PHE A 209 -8.72 5.96 -8.17
CA PHE A 209 -8.64 4.58 -8.67
C PHE A 209 -9.94 4.14 -9.34
N LEU A 210 -11.11 4.41 -8.74
CA LEU A 210 -12.40 4.13 -9.38
C LEU A 210 -12.60 4.93 -10.68
N MET A 211 -12.25 6.21 -10.67
CA MET A 211 -12.32 7.04 -11.88
C MET A 211 -11.43 6.48 -12.99
N SER A 212 -10.24 6.01 -12.64
CA SER A 212 -9.31 5.37 -13.58
C SER A 212 -9.89 4.09 -14.17
N ILE A 213 -10.50 3.22 -13.35
CA ILE A 213 -11.19 2.02 -13.81
C ILE A 213 -12.35 2.39 -14.75
N GLY A 214 -13.19 3.35 -14.34
CA GLY A 214 -14.33 3.80 -15.15
C GLY A 214 -13.90 4.32 -16.52
N LEU A 215 -12.81 5.07 -16.58
CA LEU A 215 -12.23 5.55 -17.84
C LEU A 215 -11.69 4.39 -18.69
N ILE A 216 -10.94 3.45 -18.10
CA ILE A 216 -10.37 2.29 -18.82
C ILE A 216 -11.48 1.41 -19.39
N GLU A 217 -12.50 1.08 -18.59
CA GLU A 217 -13.63 0.26 -19.03
C GLU A 217 -14.49 1.01 -20.05
N GLY A 218 -14.78 2.29 -19.81
CA GLY A 218 -15.53 3.13 -20.74
C GLY A 218 -14.89 3.17 -22.13
N LEU A 219 -13.57 3.42 -22.21
CA LEU A 219 -12.83 3.37 -23.47
C LEU A 219 -12.82 1.97 -24.11
N SER A 220 -12.71 0.92 -23.29
CA SER A 220 -12.72 -0.47 -23.75
C SER A 220 -14.05 -0.86 -24.39
N TYR A 221 -15.17 -0.55 -23.74
CA TYR A 221 -16.51 -0.79 -24.27
C TYR A 221 -16.80 0.07 -25.50
N PHE A 222 -16.42 1.35 -25.48
CA PHE A 222 -16.57 2.24 -26.63
C PHE A 222 -15.84 1.70 -27.87
N ARG A 223 -14.60 1.22 -27.71
CA ARG A 223 -13.84 0.58 -28.82
C ARG A 223 -14.52 -0.68 -29.34
N ARG A 224 -15.11 -1.50 -28.47
CA ARG A 224 -15.87 -2.70 -28.89
C ARG A 224 -17.11 -2.31 -29.68
N PHE A 225 -17.84 -1.30 -29.22
CA PHE A 225 -19.00 -0.75 -29.91
C PHE A 225 -18.66 -0.22 -31.31
N LEU A 226 -17.57 0.55 -31.44
CA LEU A 226 -17.11 1.03 -32.75
C LEU A 226 -16.71 -0.09 -33.72
N ARG A 227 -16.17 -1.22 -33.23
CA ARG A 227 -15.88 -2.37 -34.10
C ARG A 227 -17.16 -3.02 -34.63
N LEU A 228 -18.16 -3.21 -33.78
CA LEU A 228 -19.45 -3.76 -34.18
C LEU A 228 -20.15 -2.90 -35.23
N LEU A 229 -20.03 -1.57 -35.13
CA LEU A 229 -20.57 -0.64 -36.13
C LEU A 229 -19.82 -0.67 -37.47
N LYS A 230 -18.56 -1.13 -37.50
CA LYS A 230 -17.74 -1.21 -38.72
C LYS A 230 -17.90 -2.55 -39.44
N GLU A 231 -18.37 -3.57 -38.73
CA GLU A 231 -18.62 -4.92 -39.25
C GLU A 231 -20.04 -5.11 -39.81
N ASN A 232 -20.94 -4.15 -39.57
CA ASN A 232 -22.26 -4.01 -40.19
C ASN A 232 -22.24 -2.94 -41.29
#